data_AF-A0A928LY64-F1
#
_entry.id   AF-A0A928LY64-F1
#
_cell.length_a   1.000
_cell.length_b   1.000
_cell.length_c   1.000
_cell.angle_alpha   90.00
_cell.angle_beta   90.00
_cell.angle_gamma   90.00
#
_symmetry.space_group_name_H-M   'P 1'
#
loop_
_entity.id
_entity.type
_entity.pdbx_description
1 polymer ?
#
loop_
_entity_poly.entity_id
_entity_poly.type
_entity_poly.pdbx_seq_one_letter_code
_entity_poly.pdbx_strand_id
1 'polypeptide(L)'
;MNIRKEASVCTEAAVNEQMLEKINRYTKTPLTAEQVYCFSVRLCDDLPDRDFERFDTAALPILAELFCGKTGIVDHDWSADRQVARIFDTQVCSQDGVSFVQAWCYVLRTPGNTELIAQIEGGIKKEVSVGCAVGESRCSICGKAYGTCEHRKGMEYDGQTCLAVLCEPTDAYEFSFVAVPAQPLAGVLKAKTGGESMTLQELVSKNGTSAMCDSLKALQTEAEFGRQCRTECVESTVALCLQLGLGEEAEILKKAFDALSFAELSALKTTMRRKANSLYPNAPQLPCSTMVHDPVSNDYMI
;
A
#
# COMPACT_ATOMS: atom_id res chain seq x y z
N MET A 1 -7.19 -7.48 -10.83
CA MET A 1 -6.04 -6.89 -10.11
C MET A 1 -6.16 -7.31 -8.67
N ASN A 2 -5.29 -8.21 -8.20
CA ASN A 2 -5.27 -8.62 -6.79
C ASN A 2 -4.52 -7.54 -6.03
N ILE A 3 -5.23 -6.76 -5.22
CA ILE A 3 -4.62 -5.70 -4.42
C ILE A 3 -4.26 -6.31 -3.08
N ARG A 4 -2.96 -6.38 -2.81
CA ARG A 4 -2.47 -6.68 -1.46
C ARG A 4 -2.45 -5.36 -0.70
N LYS A 5 -3.10 -5.32 0.46
CA LYS A 5 -3.05 -4.17 1.38
C LYS A 5 -1.59 -3.95 1.75
N GLU A 6 -0.98 -2.85 1.29
CA GLU A 6 0.20 -2.32 1.99
C GLU A 6 -0.26 -1.99 3.40
N ALA A 7 0.32 -2.69 4.37
CA ALA A 7 0.14 -2.33 5.75
C ALA A 7 0.90 -1.03 5.99
N SER A 8 0.35 -0.13 6.82
CA SER A 8 1.11 0.96 7.44
C SER A 8 2.30 0.46 8.30
N VAL A 9 2.40 -0.87 8.45
CA VAL A 9 3.52 -1.64 9.00
C VAL A 9 4.21 -2.36 7.83
N CYS A 10 5.27 -1.76 7.29
CA CYS A 10 6.04 -2.39 6.20
C CYS A 10 6.85 -3.57 6.76
N THR A 11 6.43 -4.79 6.47
CA THR A 11 7.17 -6.00 6.82
C THR A 11 7.68 -6.61 5.53
N GLU A 12 8.95 -6.34 5.20
CA GLU A 12 9.54 -6.89 3.98
C GLU A 12 9.86 -8.37 4.19
N ALA A 13 9.20 -9.24 3.40
CA ALA A 13 9.29 -10.69 3.54
C ALA A 13 10.54 -11.30 2.88
N ALA A 14 11.30 -10.54 2.08
CA ALA A 14 12.52 -10.97 1.44
C ALA A 14 13.56 -9.85 1.47
N VAL A 15 14.79 -10.18 1.85
CA VAL A 15 15.92 -9.25 1.84
C VAL A 15 16.18 -8.79 0.41
N ASN A 16 15.97 -7.50 0.14
CA ASN A 16 16.19 -6.90 -1.18
C ASN A 16 17.49 -6.06 -1.22
N GLU A 17 17.87 -5.60 -2.41
CA GLU A 17 19.10 -4.81 -2.62
C GLU A 17 19.11 -3.51 -1.82
N GLN A 18 17.96 -2.83 -1.66
CA GLN A 18 17.86 -1.58 -0.91
C GLN A 18 18.08 -1.80 0.60
N MET A 19 17.51 -2.87 1.16
CA MET A 19 17.79 -3.27 2.54
C MET A 19 19.27 -3.59 2.73
N LEU A 20 19.87 -4.36 1.82
CA LEU A 20 21.29 -4.71 1.89
C LEU A 20 22.18 -3.46 1.82
N GLU A 21 21.83 -2.47 1.01
CA GLU A 21 22.55 -1.20 0.97
C GLU A 21 22.52 -0.51 2.35
N LYS A 22 21.33 -0.40 2.97
CA LYS A 22 21.18 0.19 4.31
C LYS A 22 21.95 -0.59 5.39
N ILE A 23 21.85 -1.92 5.38
CA ILE A 23 22.58 -2.82 6.29
C ILE A 23 24.09 -2.60 6.13
N ASN A 24 24.58 -2.58 4.88
CA ASN A 24 26.00 -2.50 4.59
C ASN A 24 26.65 -1.14 4.90
N ARG A 25 25.87 -0.10 5.22
CA ARG A 25 26.40 1.14 5.83
C ARG A 25 26.98 0.90 7.23
N TYR A 26 26.53 -0.15 7.92
CA TYR A 26 26.96 -0.49 9.27
C TYR A 26 27.97 -1.65 9.33
N THR A 27 28.32 -2.24 8.19
CA THR A 27 29.21 -3.40 8.12
C THR A 27 30.61 -2.99 7.65
N LYS A 28 31.63 -3.76 8.03
CA LYS A 28 33.00 -3.55 7.54
C LYS A 28 33.23 -4.21 6.18
N THR A 29 32.58 -5.35 5.96
CA THR A 29 32.58 -6.08 4.69
C THR A 29 31.12 -6.21 4.24
N PRO A 30 30.81 -5.97 2.96
CA PRO A 30 29.46 -6.14 2.44
C PRO A 30 28.94 -7.55 2.72
N LEU A 31 27.76 -7.62 3.36
CA LEU A 31 27.01 -8.83 3.62
C LEU A 31 26.07 -9.13 2.45
N THR A 32 25.85 -10.41 2.19
CA THR A 32 24.86 -10.92 1.23
C THR A 32 23.52 -11.23 1.92
N ALA A 33 22.46 -11.43 1.12
CA ALA A 33 21.14 -11.79 1.63
C ALA A 33 21.15 -13.09 2.47
N GLU A 34 22.00 -14.05 2.11
CA GLU A 34 22.14 -15.34 2.79
C GLU A 34 22.87 -15.23 4.14
N GLN A 35 23.55 -14.11 4.40
CA GLN A 35 24.31 -13.88 5.63
C GLN A 35 23.50 -13.14 6.69
N VAL A 36 22.33 -12.60 6.33
CA VAL A 36 21.51 -11.78 7.23
C VAL A 36 20.11 -12.35 7.39
N TYR A 37 19.60 -12.25 8.61
CA TYR A 37 18.20 -12.46 8.94
C TYR A 37 17.62 -11.12 9.34
N CYS A 38 16.61 -10.65 8.60
CA CYS A 38 15.96 -9.37 8.84
C CYS A 38 14.58 -9.56 9.45
N PHE A 39 14.22 -8.68 10.37
CA PHE A 39 12.90 -8.62 10.99
C PHE A 39 12.59 -7.18 11.37
N SER A 40 11.31 -6.88 11.63
CA SER A 40 10.88 -5.56 12.09
C SER A 40 10.33 -5.62 13.49
N VAL A 41 10.50 -4.54 14.25
CA VAL A 41 10.01 -4.38 15.62
C VAL A 41 9.24 -3.07 15.76
N ARG A 42 8.20 -3.07 16.60
CA ARG A 42 7.66 -1.84 17.18
C ARG A 42 8.47 -1.54 18.44
N LEU A 43 9.18 -0.42 18.44
CA LEU A 43 10.06 -0.01 19.53
C LEU A 43 9.29 0.65 20.67
N CYS A 44 8.59 1.73 20.36
CA CYS A 44 7.83 2.53 21.32
C CYS A 44 6.68 3.26 20.62
N ASP A 45 5.74 3.76 21.40
CA ASP A 45 4.55 4.47 20.91
C ASP A 45 4.10 5.58 21.88
N ASP A 46 3.07 6.32 21.50
CA ASP A 46 2.53 7.45 22.26
C ASP A 46 1.45 7.07 23.29
N LEU A 47 1.28 5.77 23.59
CA LEU A 47 0.37 5.30 24.63
C LEU A 47 1.03 5.26 26.01
N PRO A 48 0.21 5.31 27.08
CA PRO A 48 0.65 5.01 28.43
C PRO A 48 1.23 3.61 28.54
N ASP A 49 2.41 3.52 29.15
CA ASP A 49 3.10 2.26 29.43
C ASP A 49 2.84 1.76 30.86
N ARG A 50 3.51 0.66 31.22
CA ARG A 50 3.37 0.02 32.53
C ARG A 50 3.96 0.82 33.69
N ASP A 51 4.83 1.78 33.40
CA ASP A 51 5.48 2.64 34.39
C ASP A 51 4.75 3.99 34.54
N PHE A 52 3.56 4.11 33.94
CA PHE A 52 2.76 5.32 33.86
C PHE A 52 3.52 6.46 33.17
N GLU A 53 4.29 6.12 32.15
CA GLU A 53 4.94 7.04 31.24
C GLU A 53 4.30 6.96 29.86
N ARG A 54 4.50 7.96 29.02
CA ARG A 54 4.20 7.89 27.59
C ARG A 54 5.13 8.81 26.83
N PHE A 55 5.50 8.45 25.61
CA PHE A 55 6.20 9.39 24.75
C PHE A 55 5.23 10.46 24.24
N ASP A 56 5.71 11.70 24.17
CA ASP A 56 5.03 12.72 23.39
C ASP A 56 5.01 12.28 21.92
N THR A 57 3.87 12.42 21.23
CA THR A 57 3.76 12.08 19.80
C THR A 57 4.79 12.84 18.97
N ALA A 58 5.10 14.10 19.35
CA ALA A 58 6.12 14.91 18.70
C ALA A 58 7.56 14.41 18.92
N ALA A 59 7.80 13.54 19.92
CA ALA A 59 9.10 12.96 20.20
C ALA A 59 9.43 11.76 19.29
N LEU A 60 8.42 11.07 18.75
CA LEU A 60 8.61 9.83 17.98
C LEU A 60 9.48 10.01 16.72
N PRO A 61 9.36 11.09 15.92
CA PRO A 61 10.26 11.32 14.78
C PRO A 61 11.73 11.44 15.19
N ILE A 62 12.01 12.14 16.29
CA ILE A 62 13.37 12.30 16.82
C ILE A 62 13.91 10.95 17.31
N LEU A 63 13.10 10.17 18.04
CA LEU A 63 13.48 8.83 18.46
C LEU A 63 13.78 7.91 17.27
N ALA A 64 12.97 7.95 16.22
CA ALA A 64 13.21 7.15 15.02
C ALA A 64 14.62 7.44 14.46
N GLU A 65 14.98 8.72 14.29
CA GLU A 65 16.33 9.09 13.85
C GLU A 65 17.43 8.60 14.81
N LEU A 66 17.24 8.76 16.12
CA LEU A 66 18.22 8.35 17.13
C LEU A 66 18.42 6.83 17.20
N PHE A 67 17.39 6.02 16.93
CA PHE A 67 17.48 4.56 16.98
C PHE A 67 18.21 3.95 15.77
N CYS A 68 18.33 4.67 14.66
CA CYS A 68 18.99 4.15 13.47
C CYS A 68 20.47 3.81 13.78
N GLY A 69 20.87 2.56 13.50
CA GLY A 69 22.21 2.06 13.81
C GLY A 69 22.41 1.54 15.24
N LYS A 70 21.45 1.70 16.15
CA LYS A 70 21.57 1.22 17.54
C LYS A 70 21.50 -0.31 17.63
N THR A 71 22.08 -0.84 18.71
CA THR A 71 22.21 -2.28 18.95
C THR A 71 20.92 -2.87 19.52
N GLY A 72 20.68 -4.13 19.18
CA GLY A 72 19.70 -4.99 19.82
C GLY A 72 20.37 -5.88 20.87
N ILE A 73 19.93 -5.83 22.12
CA ILE A 73 20.46 -6.63 23.23
C ILE A 73 19.39 -7.52 23.88
N VAL A 74 19.73 -8.15 25.00
CA VAL A 74 18.83 -9.01 25.78
C VAL A 74 18.87 -8.59 27.25
N ASP A 75 17.70 -8.47 27.87
CA ASP A 75 17.47 -8.11 29.28
C ASP A 75 18.10 -6.79 29.75
N HIS A 76 18.26 -5.81 28.84
CA HIS A 76 18.94 -4.53 29.10
C HIS A 76 20.37 -4.69 29.63
N ASP A 77 21.00 -5.85 29.41
CA ASP A 77 22.36 -6.12 29.87
C ASP A 77 23.37 -5.59 28.86
N TRP A 78 24.08 -4.51 29.23
CA TRP A 78 25.09 -3.82 28.42
C TRP A 78 26.42 -4.60 28.35
N SER A 79 26.32 -5.88 27.98
CA SER A 79 27.44 -6.78 27.74
C SER A 79 27.71 -6.92 26.23
N ALA A 80 28.98 -7.02 25.84
CA ALA A 80 29.37 -7.30 24.46
C ALA A 80 28.83 -8.65 23.97
N ASP A 81 28.70 -9.63 24.87
CA ASP A 81 28.24 -10.99 24.54
C ASP A 81 26.73 -11.06 24.28
N ARG A 82 25.97 -10.03 24.65
CA ARG A 82 24.51 -9.96 24.48
C ARG A 82 24.06 -9.03 23.35
N GLN A 83 24.98 -8.53 22.53
CA GLN A 83 24.67 -7.78 21.31
C GLN A 83 24.30 -8.74 20.18
N VAL A 84 23.02 -8.82 19.87
CA VAL A 84 22.49 -9.86 18.96
C VAL A 84 21.98 -9.32 17.63
N ALA A 85 21.58 -8.06 17.57
CA ALA A 85 21.00 -7.45 16.38
C ALA A 85 21.47 -6.00 16.20
N ARG A 86 21.19 -5.42 15.03
CA ARG A 86 21.39 -3.98 14.77
C ARG A 86 20.24 -3.42 13.96
N ILE A 87 19.78 -2.23 14.34
CA ILE A 87 18.78 -1.46 13.59
C ILE A 87 19.48 -0.88 12.35
N PHE A 88 18.92 -1.10 11.17
CA PHE A 88 19.43 -0.51 9.92
C PHE A 88 18.50 0.54 9.32
N ASP A 89 17.25 0.61 9.77
CA ASP A 89 16.25 1.56 9.29
C ASP A 89 15.14 1.76 10.33
N THR A 90 14.47 2.90 10.27
CA THR A 90 13.40 3.28 11.21
C THR A 90 12.35 4.14 10.52
N GLN A 91 11.09 4.05 10.98
CA GLN A 91 10.00 4.87 10.47
C GLN A 91 8.98 5.13 11.59
N VAL A 92 8.38 6.32 11.57
CA VAL A 92 7.18 6.59 12.37
C VAL A 92 5.96 6.11 11.59
N CYS A 93 5.22 5.20 12.19
CA CYS A 93 4.01 4.61 11.65
C CYS A 93 2.80 5.07 12.47
N SER A 94 1.63 5.13 11.84
CA SER A 94 0.36 5.39 12.51
C SER A 94 -0.60 4.23 12.24
N GLN A 95 -1.21 3.69 13.29
CA GLN A 95 -2.23 2.65 13.18
C GLN A 95 -3.29 2.85 14.26
N ASP A 96 -4.57 2.85 13.86
CA ASP A 96 -5.72 2.93 14.77
C ASP A 96 -5.66 4.14 15.74
N GLY A 97 -5.12 5.28 15.26
CA GLY A 97 -4.96 6.51 16.04
C GLY A 97 -3.73 6.55 16.95
N VAL A 98 -2.88 5.52 16.92
CA VAL A 98 -1.66 5.41 17.71
C VAL A 98 -0.45 5.60 16.82
N SER A 99 0.47 6.46 17.24
CA SER A 99 1.74 6.68 16.55
C SER A 99 2.85 5.86 17.22
N PHE A 100 3.68 5.20 16.43
CA PHE A 100 4.76 4.36 16.97
C PHE A 100 5.99 4.36 16.07
N VAL A 101 7.15 4.09 16.68
CA VAL A 101 8.40 3.88 15.96
C VAL A 101 8.52 2.42 15.59
N GLN A 102 8.52 2.14 14.29
CA GLN A 102 8.91 0.87 13.73
C GLN A 102 10.41 0.92 13.38
N ALA A 103 11.13 -0.16 13.67
CA ALA A 103 12.52 -0.34 13.25
C ALA A 103 12.68 -1.64 12.49
N TRP A 104 13.60 -1.65 11.53
CA TRP A 104 14.06 -2.85 10.86
C TRP A 104 15.46 -3.21 11.36
N CYS A 105 15.60 -4.47 11.73
CA CYS A 105 16.77 -5.02 12.39
C CYS A 105 17.33 -6.17 11.57
N TYR A 106 18.63 -6.40 11.69
CA TYR A 106 19.26 -7.61 11.17
C TYR A 106 20.08 -8.34 12.24
N VAL A 107 20.13 -9.65 12.11
CA VAL A 107 20.97 -10.60 12.86
C VAL A 107 21.83 -11.35 11.83
N LEU A 108 23.09 -11.65 12.17
CA LEU A 108 23.94 -12.47 11.30
C LEU A 108 23.50 -13.94 11.34
N ARG A 109 23.42 -14.60 10.19
CA ARG A 109 23.18 -16.04 10.06
C ARG A 109 24.45 -16.83 10.34
N THR A 110 24.82 -16.90 11.61
CA THR A 110 25.95 -17.69 12.12
C THR A 110 25.44 -18.88 12.94
N PRO A 111 26.26 -19.93 13.15
CA PRO A 111 25.88 -21.04 14.03
C PRO A 111 25.41 -20.58 15.42
N GLY A 112 26.03 -19.53 15.98
CA GLY A 112 25.69 -18.97 17.29
C GLY A 112 24.31 -18.27 17.36
N ASN A 113 23.78 -17.83 16.22
CA ASN A 113 22.50 -17.10 16.15
C ASN A 113 21.33 -17.96 15.66
N THR A 114 21.57 -19.21 15.27
CA THR A 114 20.53 -20.10 14.73
C THR A 114 19.34 -20.23 15.69
N GLU A 115 19.62 -20.43 16.98
CA GLU A 115 18.59 -20.58 18.02
C GLU A 115 17.82 -19.27 18.23
N LEU A 116 18.51 -18.12 18.26
CA LEU A 116 17.85 -16.81 18.37
C LEU A 116 16.90 -16.56 17.20
N ILE A 117 17.35 -16.82 15.97
CA ILE A 117 16.52 -16.65 14.76
C ILE A 117 15.29 -17.56 14.86
N ALA A 118 15.46 -18.82 15.26
CA ALA A 118 14.35 -19.75 15.47
C ALA A 118 13.38 -19.28 16.55
N GLN A 119 13.87 -18.69 17.65
CA GLN A 119 13.04 -18.13 18.70
C GLN A 119 12.27 -16.88 18.26
N ILE A 120 12.84 -16.04 17.39
CA ILE A 120 12.13 -14.89 16.81
C ILE A 120 11.01 -15.40 15.89
N GLU A 121 11.31 -16.31 14.97
CA GLU A 121 10.34 -16.90 14.04
C GLU A 121 9.23 -17.68 14.77
N GLY A 122 9.61 -18.41 15.82
CA GLY A 122 8.67 -19.13 16.68
C GLY A 122 7.86 -18.22 17.61
N GLY A 123 8.14 -16.92 17.65
CA GLY A 123 7.45 -15.96 18.51
C GLY A 123 7.76 -16.10 20.01
N ILE A 124 8.86 -16.77 20.36
CA ILE A 124 9.38 -16.87 21.73
C ILE A 124 10.15 -15.60 22.11
N LYS A 125 11.01 -15.10 21.20
CA LYS A 125 11.70 -13.81 21.32
C LYS A 125 10.86 -12.74 20.61
N LYS A 126 9.75 -12.36 21.25
CA LYS A 126 8.74 -11.48 20.66
C LYS A 126 8.75 -10.10 21.28
N GLU A 127 8.75 -9.99 22.59
CA GLU A 127 8.62 -8.71 23.27
C GLU A 127 9.96 -7.95 23.31
N VAL A 128 9.91 -6.63 23.08
CA VAL A 128 11.08 -5.76 23.17
C VAL A 128 10.78 -4.52 24.00
N SER A 129 11.81 -3.95 24.61
CA SER A 129 11.77 -2.67 25.31
C SER A 129 12.89 -1.77 24.78
N VAL A 130 12.81 -0.47 25.04
CA VAL A 130 13.84 0.48 24.59
C VAL A 130 14.53 1.16 25.75
N GLY A 131 15.83 1.40 25.59
CA GLY A 131 16.61 2.29 26.43
C GLY A 131 16.85 3.61 25.71
N CYS A 132 16.45 4.73 26.30
CA CYS A 132 16.68 6.07 25.75
C CYS A 132 16.82 7.11 26.86
N ALA A 133 17.26 8.31 26.49
CA ALA A 133 17.23 9.50 27.34
C ALA A 133 16.37 10.59 26.73
N VAL A 134 15.73 11.34 27.62
CA VAL A 134 14.87 12.47 27.30
C VAL A 134 15.33 13.71 28.05
N GLY A 135 15.23 14.87 27.41
CA GLY A 135 15.61 16.15 27.97
C GLY A 135 14.60 16.66 29.00
N GLU A 136 13.33 16.29 28.85
CA GLU A 136 12.27 16.70 29.76
C GLU A 136 11.25 15.58 29.98
N SER A 137 10.70 15.53 31.20
CA SER A 137 9.47 14.81 31.48
C SER A 137 8.44 15.80 32.04
N ARG A 138 7.20 15.76 31.55
CA ARG A 138 6.11 16.67 31.98
C ARG A 138 4.99 15.89 32.66
N CYS A 139 4.36 16.49 33.67
CA CYS A 139 3.16 15.94 34.29
C CYS A 139 1.96 16.08 33.35
N SER A 140 1.25 14.98 33.06
CA SER A 140 0.06 15.02 32.20
C SER A 140 -1.11 15.85 32.74
N ILE A 141 -1.20 16.01 34.07
CA ILE A 141 -2.31 16.72 34.74
C ILE A 141 -2.13 18.24 34.69
N CYS A 142 -0.91 18.73 34.93
CA CYS A 142 -0.65 20.17 35.08
C CYS A 142 0.39 20.76 34.13
N GLY A 143 1.04 19.93 33.30
CA GLY A 143 2.01 20.36 32.28
C GLY A 143 3.38 20.80 32.80
N LYS A 144 3.58 20.93 34.12
CA LYS A 144 4.89 21.27 34.71
C LYS A 144 5.88 20.12 34.58
N ALA A 145 7.18 20.43 34.65
CA ALA A 145 8.24 19.43 34.74
C ALA A 145 7.92 18.41 35.85
N TYR A 146 7.99 17.12 35.51
CA TYR A 146 7.63 16.04 36.40
C TYR A 146 8.54 16.04 37.64
N GLY A 147 7.96 15.80 38.81
CA GLY A 147 8.65 15.93 40.11
C GLY A 147 8.67 17.34 40.71
N THR A 148 8.21 18.37 39.99
CA THR A 148 8.06 19.74 40.53
C THR A 148 6.64 20.07 41.01
N CYS A 149 5.71 19.13 40.87
CA CYS A 149 4.32 19.25 41.33
C CYS A 149 3.94 18.08 42.27
N GLU A 150 2.77 18.17 42.91
CA GLU A 150 2.29 17.15 43.85
C GLU A 150 1.69 15.90 43.19
N HIS A 151 1.46 15.93 41.87
CA HIS A 151 0.89 14.80 41.12
C HIS A 151 1.86 13.61 41.05
N ARG A 152 1.36 12.41 41.37
CA ARG A 152 2.16 11.16 41.34
C ARG A 152 1.70 10.25 40.21
N LYS A 153 2.66 9.62 39.52
CA LYS A 153 2.41 8.64 38.45
C LYS A 153 1.43 7.56 38.94
N GLY A 154 0.46 7.22 38.09
CA GLY A 154 -0.54 6.19 38.37
C GLY A 154 -1.69 6.60 39.31
N MET A 155 -1.64 7.78 39.92
CA MET A 155 -2.74 8.31 40.74
C MET A 155 -3.76 9.04 39.85
N GLU A 156 -5.03 8.98 40.23
CA GLU A 156 -6.12 9.69 39.54
C GLU A 156 -6.33 11.10 40.10
N TYR A 157 -6.52 12.06 39.20
CA TYR A 157 -6.88 13.45 39.49
C TYR A 157 -7.96 13.88 38.50
N ASP A 158 -9.11 14.32 38.98
CA ASP A 158 -10.25 14.75 38.14
C ASP A 158 -10.65 13.74 37.05
N GLY A 159 -10.57 12.45 37.37
CA GLY A 159 -10.90 11.35 36.45
C GLY A 159 -9.82 11.03 35.41
N GLN A 160 -8.62 11.60 35.54
CA GLN A 160 -7.47 11.34 34.68
C GLN A 160 -6.31 10.73 35.48
N THR A 161 -5.69 9.67 34.96
CA THR A 161 -4.46 9.11 35.55
C THR A 161 -3.27 10.01 35.23
N CYS A 162 -2.49 10.37 36.25
CA CYS A 162 -1.25 11.12 36.07
C CYS A 162 -0.17 10.25 35.41
N LEU A 163 0.40 10.78 34.33
CA LEU A 163 1.49 10.17 33.57
C LEU A 163 2.69 11.11 33.54
N ALA A 164 3.89 10.55 33.40
CA ALA A 164 5.04 11.29 32.88
C ALA A 164 5.02 11.28 31.36
N VAL A 165 4.89 12.45 30.75
CA VAL A 165 5.05 12.61 29.31
C VAL A 165 6.53 12.82 29.02
N LEU A 166 7.14 11.88 28.31
CA LEU A 166 8.55 11.89 27.94
C LEU A 166 8.73 12.74 26.68
N CYS A 167 9.45 13.86 26.81
CA CYS A 167 9.58 14.89 25.79
C CYS A 167 11.05 15.11 25.42
N GLU A 168 11.31 15.65 24.23
CA GLU A 168 12.65 16.05 23.78
C GLU A 168 13.71 14.93 23.91
N PRO A 169 13.58 13.81 23.18
CA PRO A 169 14.58 12.74 23.19
C PRO A 169 15.97 13.28 22.86
N THR A 170 16.95 12.93 23.69
CA THR A 170 18.34 13.39 23.54
C THR A 170 19.29 12.29 23.10
N ASP A 171 18.99 11.03 23.43
CA ASP A 171 19.76 9.87 22.98
C ASP A 171 18.90 8.60 22.96
N ALA A 172 19.31 7.62 22.17
CA ALA A 172 18.79 6.27 22.16
C ALA A 172 19.94 5.30 22.41
N TYR A 173 19.80 4.38 23.35
CA TYR A 173 20.89 3.48 23.72
C TYR A 173 20.80 2.16 22.94
N GLU A 174 19.63 1.53 22.99
CA GLU A 174 19.41 0.18 22.49
C GLU A 174 17.92 -0.16 22.42
N PHE A 175 17.62 -1.27 21.74
CA PHE A 175 16.40 -2.03 22.00
C PHE A 175 16.78 -3.41 22.56
N SER A 176 15.96 -3.94 23.47
CA SER A 176 16.27 -5.16 24.18
C SER A 176 15.13 -6.16 24.06
N PHE A 177 15.44 -7.41 23.74
CA PHE A 177 14.49 -8.51 23.97
C PHE A 177 14.30 -8.69 25.48
N VAL A 178 13.04 -8.71 25.91
CA VAL A 178 12.64 -8.84 27.33
C VAL A 178 11.42 -9.75 27.44
N ALA A 179 11.14 -10.28 28.62
CA ALA A 179 9.92 -11.08 28.84
C ALA A 179 8.67 -10.20 29.03
N VAL A 180 8.83 -9.03 29.63
CA VAL A 180 7.75 -8.07 29.88
C VAL A 180 8.26 -6.68 29.49
N PRO A 181 7.74 -6.08 28.40
CA PRO A 181 8.15 -4.74 27.98
C PRO A 181 7.39 -3.67 28.77
N ALA A 182 8.00 -2.50 28.93
CA ALA A 182 7.32 -1.31 29.48
C ALA A 182 6.12 -0.96 28.60
N GLN A 183 6.35 -0.84 27.29
CA GLN A 183 5.33 -0.62 26.26
C GLN A 183 4.61 -1.93 25.89
N PRO A 184 3.30 -2.11 26.19
CA PRO A 184 2.62 -3.39 26.02
C PRO A 184 2.60 -3.94 24.59
N LEU A 185 2.68 -3.07 23.59
CA LEU A 185 2.64 -3.41 22.17
C LEU A 185 4.04 -3.47 21.53
N ALA A 186 5.10 -3.19 22.28
CA ALA A 186 6.47 -3.25 21.77
C ALA A 186 6.92 -4.70 21.57
N GLY A 187 7.40 -4.99 20.37
CA GLY A 187 7.80 -6.33 19.99
C GLY A 187 8.01 -6.54 18.50
N VAL A 188 8.43 -7.75 18.15
CA VAL A 188 8.59 -8.22 16.78
C VAL A 188 7.24 -8.20 16.07
N LEU A 189 7.21 -7.49 14.94
CA LEU A 189 6.04 -7.39 14.09
C LEU A 189 6.01 -8.59 13.15
N LYS A 190 4.88 -9.29 13.13
CA LYS A 190 4.66 -10.37 12.17
C LYS A 190 4.62 -9.80 10.77
N ALA A 191 5.42 -10.38 9.88
CA ALA A 191 5.22 -10.15 8.46
C ALA A 191 3.79 -10.54 8.09
N LYS A 192 3.06 -9.65 7.40
CA LYS A 192 1.78 -10.04 6.79
C LYS A 192 2.05 -10.90 5.55
N THR A 193 2.65 -12.07 5.75
CA THR A 193 2.61 -13.15 4.77
C THR A 193 1.20 -13.71 4.75
N GLY A 194 0.32 -13.08 3.95
CA GLY A 194 -1.02 -13.59 3.67
C GLY A 194 -2.18 -12.76 4.21
N GLY A 195 -2.30 -11.49 3.77
CA GLY A 195 -3.62 -10.88 3.73
C GLY A 195 -4.53 -11.61 2.73
N GLU A 196 -5.80 -11.81 3.06
CA GLU A 196 -6.78 -12.32 2.09
C GLU A 196 -6.70 -11.51 0.79
N SER A 197 -6.60 -12.21 -0.34
CA SER A 197 -6.66 -11.56 -1.64
C SER A 197 -8.01 -10.86 -1.76
N MET A 198 -7.98 -9.53 -1.84
CA MET A 198 -9.19 -8.73 -2.01
C MET A 198 -9.18 -8.04 -3.36
N THR A 199 -10.37 -7.89 -3.91
CA THR A 199 -10.63 -7.05 -5.07
C THR A 199 -10.51 -5.57 -4.70
N LEU A 200 -10.26 -4.71 -5.68
CA LEU A 200 -10.23 -3.25 -5.49
C LEU A 200 -11.54 -2.74 -4.86
N GLN A 201 -12.67 -3.32 -5.26
CA GLN A 201 -13.99 -3.00 -4.74
C GLN A 201 -14.15 -3.32 -3.25
N GLU A 202 -13.71 -4.50 -2.81
CA GLU A 202 -13.74 -4.88 -1.39
C GLU A 202 -12.82 -3.99 -0.55
N LEU A 203 -11.65 -3.61 -1.09
CA LEU A 203 -10.69 -2.77 -0.39
C LEU A 203 -11.25 -1.36 -0.11
N VAL A 204 -11.83 -0.73 -1.14
CA VAL A 204 -12.46 0.59 -1.03
C VAL A 204 -13.74 0.54 -0.20
N SER A 205 -14.51 -0.56 -0.28
CA SER A 205 -15.72 -0.71 0.56
C SER A 205 -15.39 -0.85 2.04
N LYS A 206 -14.29 -1.54 2.39
CA LYS A 206 -13.88 -1.77 3.79
C LYS A 206 -13.10 -0.60 4.40
N ASN A 207 -12.29 0.11 3.62
CA ASN A 207 -11.33 1.10 4.16
C ASN A 207 -11.35 2.46 3.42
N GLY A 208 -12.16 2.63 2.38
CA GLY A 208 -12.18 3.84 1.57
C GLY A 208 -12.94 4.98 2.22
N THR A 209 -12.57 6.21 1.86
CA THR A 209 -13.37 7.40 2.16
C THR A 209 -14.59 7.47 1.23
N SER A 210 -15.61 8.27 1.58
CA SER A 210 -16.76 8.49 0.69
C SER A 210 -16.33 8.93 -0.72
N ALA A 211 -15.35 9.84 -0.81
CA ALA A 211 -14.82 10.31 -2.08
C ALA A 211 -14.17 9.20 -2.92
N MET A 212 -13.49 8.24 -2.28
CA MET A 212 -12.91 7.08 -2.97
C MET A 212 -14.00 6.11 -3.45
N CYS A 213 -15.05 5.90 -2.66
CA CYS A 213 -16.20 5.09 -3.06
C CYS A 213 -16.91 5.69 -4.29
N ASP A 214 -17.10 7.01 -4.30
CA ASP A 214 -17.76 7.71 -5.42
C ASP A 214 -16.89 7.70 -6.68
N SER A 215 -15.57 7.93 -6.53
CA SER A 215 -14.61 7.84 -7.65
C SER A 215 -14.57 6.43 -8.25
N LEU A 216 -14.61 5.39 -7.41
CA LEU A 216 -14.64 4.00 -7.87
C LEU A 216 -15.91 3.69 -8.66
N LYS A 217 -17.08 4.15 -8.19
CA LYS A 217 -18.34 3.99 -8.92
C LYS A 217 -18.29 4.69 -10.28
N ALA A 218 -17.78 5.93 -10.33
CA ALA A 218 -17.63 6.66 -11.58
C ALA A 218 -16.76 5.90 -12.59
N LEU A 219 -15.59 5.41 -12.14
CA LEU A 219 -14.69 4.60 -12.98
C LEU A 219 -15.33 3.29 -13.44
N GLN A 220 -16.15 2.64 -12.61
CA GLN A 220 -16.89 1.42 -12.99
C GLN A 220 -17.91 1.72 -14.10
N THR A 221 -18.66 2.82 -13.98
CA THR A 221 -19.61 3.27 -15.00
C THR A 221 -18.91 3.62 -16.32
N GLU A 222 -17.81 4.37 -16.27
CA GLU A 222 -17.02 4.69 -17.47
C GLU A 222 -16.43 3.44 -18.13
N ALA A 223 -15.91 2.50 -17.34
CA ALA A 223 -15.38 1.25 -17.86
C ALA A 223 -16.47 0.36 -18.47
N GLU A 224 -17.68 0.36 -17.91
CA GLU A 224 -18.83 -0.35 -18.50
C GLU A 224 -19.24 0.25 -19.84
N PHE A 225 -19.38 1.57 -19.91
CA PHE A 225 -19.63 2.28 -21.16
C PHE A 225 -18.55 1.98 -22.20
N GLY A 226 -17.27 2.03 -21.82
CA GLY A 226 -16.15 1.71 -22.70
C GLY A 226 -16.19 0.26 -23.23
N ARG A 227 -16.60 -0.71 -22.40
CA ARG A 227 -16.82 -2.10 -22.84
C ARG A 227 -17.95 -2.19 -23.87
N GLN A 228 -19.08 -1.52 -23.63
CA GLN A 228 -20.20 -1.49 -24.58
C GLN A 228 -19.80 -0.87 -25.92
N CYS A 229 -19.15 0.29 -25.91
CA CYS A 229 -18.66 0.94 -27.13
C CYS A 229 -17.67 0.07 -27.90
N ARG A 230 -16.80 -0.67 -27.20
CA ARG A 230 -15.87 -1.61 -27.84
C ARG A 230 -16.63 -2.74 -28.52
N THR A 231 -17.57 -3.38 -27.84
CA THR A 231 -18.41 -4.45 -28.41
C THR A 231 -19.14 -3.97 -29.67
N GLU A 232 -19.81 -2.81 -29.59
CA GLU A 232 -20.53 -2.25 -30.74
C GLU A 232 -19.58 -1.93 -31.91
N CYS A 233 -18.36 -1.45 -31.61
CA CYS A 233 -17.34 -1.17 -32.63
C CYS A 233 -16.87 -2.45 -33.32
N VAL A 234 -16.63 -3.53 -32.56
CA VAL A 234 -16.28 -4.85 -33.10
C VAL A 234 -17.41 -5.37 -33.98
N GLU A 235 -18.64 -5.43 -33.47
CA GLU A 235 -19.80 -5.94 -34.20
C GLU A 235 -20.06 -5.18 -35.49
N SER A 236 -20.02 -3.84 -35.44
CA SER A 236 -20.16 -3.00 -36.63
C SER A 236 -19.07 -3.27 -37.67
N THR A 237 -17.83 -3.49 -37.22
CA THR A 237 -16.69 -3.73 -38.11
C THR A 237 -16.77 -5.11 -38.75
N VAL A 238 -17.17 -6.13 -37.99
CA VAL A 238 -17.43 -7.48 -38.50
C VAL A 238 -18.53 -7.45 -39.56
N ALA A 239 -19.64 -6.76 -39.30
CA ALA A 239 -20.72 -6.62 -40.27
C ALA A 239 -20.25 -5.96 -41.59
N LEU A 240 -19.44 -4.90 -41.49
CA LEU A 240 -18.84 -4.24 -42.65
C LEU A 240 -17.89 -5.17 -43.42
N CYS A 241 -17.07 -5.96 -42.72
CA CYS A 241 -16.17 -6.91 -43.37
C CYS A 241 -16.93 -8.02 -44.10
N LEU A 242 -17.97 -8.59 -43.48
CA LEU A 242 -18.82 -9.60 -44.11
C LEU A 242 -19.53 -9.04 -45.35
N GLN A 243 -20.06 -7.81 -45.28
CA GLN A 243 -20.67 -7.12 -46.42
C GLN A 243 -19.68 -6.93 -47.59
N LEU A 244 -18.40 -6.70 -47.26
CA LEU A 244 -17.33 -6.55 -48.24
C LEU A 244 -16.73 -7.89 -48.73
N GLY A 245 -17.20 -9.03 -48.21
CA GLY A 245 -16.64 -10.35 -48.50
C GLY A 245 -15.24 -10.57 -47.92
N LEU A 246 -14.86 -9.79 -46.89
CA LEU A 246 -13.57 -9.89 -46.21
C LEU A 246 -13.69 -10.82 -45.00
N GLY A 247 -13.48 -12.12 -45.25
CA GLY A 247 -13.59 -13.19 -44.25
C GLY A 247 -14.94 -13.91 -44.31
N GLU A 248 -14.93 -15.20 -43.99
CA GLU A 248 -16.10 -16.08 -44.18
C GLU A 248 -16.91 -16.30 -42.89
N GLU A 249 -16.27 -16.18 -41.71
CA GLU A 249 -16.91 -16.44 -40.42
C GLU A 249 -16.81 -15.24 -39.47
N ALA A 250 -17.97 -14.81 -38.95
CA ALA A 250 -18.07 -13.69 -38.02
C ALA A 250 -17.22 -13.89 -36.74
N GLU A 251 -17.17 -15.12 -36.22
CA GLU A 251 -16.46 -15.44 -34.98
C GLU A 251 -14.94 -15.36 -35.13
N ILE A 252 -14.39 -15.65 -36.32
CA ILE A 252 -12.96 -15.49 -36.61
C ILE A 252 -12.61 -14.00 -36.65
N LEU A 253 -13.47 -13.19 -37.28
CA LEU A 253 -13.27 -11.73 -37.34
C LEU A 253 -13.36 -11.07 -35.96
N LYS A 254 -14.32 -11.48 -35.11
CA LYS A 254 -14.41 -10.99 -33.72
C LYS A 254 -13.12 -11.25 -32.96
N LYS A 255 -12.62 -12.49 -32.99
CA LYS A 255 -11.36 -12.86 -32.33
C LYS A 255 -10.16 -12.06 -32.85
N ALA A 256 -10.12 -11.80 -34.16
CA ALA A 256 -9.06 -10.98 -34.76
C ALA A 256 -9.12 -9.52 -34.29
N PHE A 257 -10.33 -8.95 -34.16
CA PHE A 257 -10.53 -7.57 -33.74
C PHE A 257 -10.40 -7.35 -32.23
N ASP A 258 -10.64 -8.38 -31.42
CA ASP A 258 -10.42 -8.33 -29.97
C ASP A 258 -8.97 -8.03 -29.60
N ALA A 259 -8.00 -8.39 -30.45
CA ALA A 259 -6.58 -8.08 -30.26
C ALA A 259 -6.20 -6.62 -30.58
N LEU A 260 -7.06 -5.88 -31.29
CA LEU A 260 -6.78 -4.49 -31.69
C LEU A 260 -7.05 -3.50 -30.56
N SER A 261 -6.24 -2.45 -30.46
CA SER A 261 -6.59 -1.30 -29.63
C SER A 261 -7.87 -0.61 -30.13
N PHE A 262 -8.53 0.17 -29.26
CA PHE A 262 -9.73 0.90 -29.68
C PHE A 262 -9.46 1.87 -30.84
N ALA A 263 -8.28 2.51 -30.86
CA ALA A 263 -7.90 3.43 -31.93
C ALA A 263 -7.74 2.71 -33.28
N GLU A 264 -7.06 1.56 -33.30
CA GLU A 264 -6.87 0.75 -34.50
C GLU A 264 -8.21 0.20 -35.02
N LEU A 265 -9.05 -0.31 -34.12
CA LEU A 265 -10.38 -0.82 -34.46
C LEU A 265 -11.28 0.29 -35.03
N SER A 266 -11.25 1.47 -34.44
CA SER A 266 -12.01 2.64 -34.93
C SER A 266 -11.54 3.07 -36.32
N ALA A 267 -10.21 3.15 -36.55
CA ALA A 267 -9.65 3.48 -37.86
C ALA A 267 -10.02 2.43 -38.93
N LEU A 268 -10.01 1.15 -38.54
CA LEU A 268 -10.44 0.04 -39.40
C LEU A 268 -11.92 0.17 -39.75
N LYS A 269 -12.80 0.39 -38.76
CA LYS A 269 -14.24 0.62 -38.94
C LYS A 269 -14.49 1.75 -39.93
N THR A 270 -13.81 2.89 -39.77
CA THR A 270 -13.95 4.04 -40.68
C THR A 270 -13.52 3.70 -42.11
N THR A 271 -12.43 2.95 -42.27
CA THR A 271 -11.92 2.54 -43.58
C THR A 271 -12.86 1.57 -44.28
N MET A 272 -13.35 0.56 -43.55
CA MET A 272 -14.31 -0.41 -44.08
C MET A 272 -15.64 0.25 -44.43
N ARG A 273 -16.13 1.17 -43.60
CA ARG A 273 -17.34 1.95 -43.88
C ARG A 273 -17.21 2.78 -45.16
N ARG A 274 -16.05 3.40 -45.39
CA ARG A 274 -15.77 4.16 -46.62
C ARG A 274 -15.81 3.26 -47.86
N LYS A 275 -15.18 2.08 -47.78
CA LYS A 275 -15.20 1.08 -48.86
C LYS A 275 -16.63 0.58 -49.12
N ALA A 276 -17.36 0.23 -48.07
CA ALA A 276 -18.74 -0.24 -48.17
C ALA A 276 -19.65 0.80 -48.83
N ASN A 277 -19.56 2.07 -48.42
CA ASN A 277 -20.35 3.15 -49.03
C ASN A 277 -19.97 3.42 -50.50
N SER A 278 -18.72 3.15 -50.91
CA SER A 278 -18.31 3.29 -52.31
C SER A 278 -18.89 2.18 -53.20
N LEU A 279 -19.04 0.97 -52.67
CA LEU A 279 -19.57 -0.19 -53.40
C LEU A 279 -21.09 -0.26 -53.33
N TYR A 280 -21.65 0.14 -52.19
CA TYR A 280 -23.07 0.14 -51.87
C TYR A 280 -23.47 1.54 -51.37
N PRO A 281 -23.60 2.53 -52.27
CA PRO A 281 -23.97 3.88 -51.88
C PRO A 281 -25.37 3.91 -51.28
N ASN A 282 -25.52 4.61 -50.14
CA ASN A 282 -26.81 4.83 -49.50
C ASN A 282 -27.63 5.83 -50.32
N ALA A 283 -28.22 5.39 -51.43
CA ALA A 283 -29.19 6.17 -52.18
C ALA A 283 -30.59 5.95 -51.59
N PRO A 284 -31.41 7.00 -51.40
CA PRO A 284 -32.81 6.81 -51.07
C PRO A 284 -33.49 6.00 -52.17
N GLN A 285 -34.28 5.00 -51.79
CA GLN A 285 -34.98 4.11 -52.74
C GLN A 285 -36.04 4.83 -53.59
N LEU A 286 -36.36 6.09 -53.28
CA LEU A 286 -37.33 6.91 -54.00
C LEU A 286 -36.61 8.13 -54.62
N PRO A 287 -36.74 8.36 -55.95
CA PRO A 287 -36.17 9.53 -56.60
C PRO A 287 -36.90 10.81 -56.17
N CYS A 288 -36.15 11.87 -55.89
CA CYS A 288 -36.70 13.20 -55.66
C CYS A 288 -37.21 13.76 -57.00
N SER A 289 -38.53 13.88 -57.15
CA SER A 289 -39.16 14.35 -58.38
C SER A 289 -38.96 15.85 -58.59
N THR A 290 -37.94 16.25 -59.33
CA THR A 290 -37.96 17.54 -60.05
C THR A 290 -38.71 17.32 -61.37
N MET A 291 -40.01 17.62 -61.39
CA MET A 291 -40.83 17.54 -62.61
C MET A 291 -40.44 18.67 -63.56
N VAL A 292 -39.80 18.32 -64.68
CA VAL A 292 -39.85 19.12 -65.91
C VAL A 292 -41.13 18.71 -66.62
N HIS A 293 -42.12 19.61 -66.63
CA HIS A 293 -43.35 19.43 -67.40
C HIS A 293 -43.07 19.73 -68.87
N ASP A 294 -43.16 18.73 -69.74
CA ASP A 294 -43.49 18.93 -71.15
C ASP A 294 -44.88 18.32 -71.46
N PRO A 295 -45.68 18.95 -72.36
CA PRO A 295 -47.11 18.69 -72.45
C PRO A 295 -47.43 17.39 -73.19
N VAL A 296 -48.36 16.61 -72.64
CA VAL A 296 -48.84 15.34 -73.20
C VAL A 296 -49.70 15.59 -74.44
N SER A 297 -49.32 14.99 -75.58
CA SER A 297 -50.16 14.90 -76.78
C SER A 297 -51.29 13.91 -76.54
N ASN A 298 -52.51 14.40 -76.69
CA ASN A 298 -53.75 13.69 -76.42
C ASN A 298 -54.22 13.01 -77.70
N ASP A 299 -53.71 11.81 -77.99
CA ASP A 299 -54.28 10.92 -79.01
C ASP A 299 -54.54 9.55 -78.38
N TYR A 300 -55.68 8.97 -78.75
CA TYR A 300 -56.27 7.71 -78.29
C TYR A 300 -57.22 7.79 -77.08
N MET A 301 -58.33 8.50 -77.28
CA MET A 301 -59.65 8.03 -76.85
C MET A 301 -60.24 7.18 -77.99
N ILE A 302 -60.47 5.88 -77.73
CA ILE A 302 -61.76 5.13 -77.84
C ILE A 302 -61.61 3.92 -76.92
#